data_AF-A0A957SLG8-F1
#
_entry.id   AF-A0A957SLG8-F1
#
_cell.length_a   1.000
_cell.length_b   1.000
_cell.length_c   1.000
_cell.angle_alpha   90.00
_cell.angle_beta   90.00
_cell.angle_gamma   90.00
#
_symmetry.space_group_name_H-M   'P 1'
#
loop_
_entity.id
_entity.type
_entity.pdbx_description
1 polymer ?
#
loop_
_entity_poly.entity_id
_entity_poly.type
_entity_poly.pdbx_seq_one_letter_code
_entity_poly.pdbx_strand_id
1 'polypeptide(L)' 'MSVPNVFPSSHPLVAHKLTLLRRTETEPKKFRALISELSMMLCYEATMDLPTEPFSVQTPLVKTTQQRVAQKVGLVP' A
#
# COMPACT_ATOMS: atom_id res chain seq x y z
N MET A 1 4.30 21.30 11.79
CA MET A 1 3.17 20.99 12.69
C MET A 1 2.79 19.54 12.44
N SER A 2 3.00 18.63 13.39
CA SER A 2 2.50 17.26 13.30
C SER A 2 1.06 17.26 13.78
N VAL A 3 0.13 16.97 12.88
CA VAL A 3 -1.27 16.73 13.23
C VAL A 3 -1.40 15.28 13.72
N PRO A 4 -2.06 15.04 14.86
CA PRO A 4 -2.24 13.68 15.38
C PRO A 4 -3.01 12.82 14.37
N ASN A 5 -2.59 11.55 14.22
CA ASN A 5 -3.17 10.55 13.32
C ASN A 5 -3.04 10.84 11.81
N VAL A 6 -2.05 11.65 11.40
CA VAL A 6 -1.69 11.80 10.00
C VAL A 6 -0.30 11.21 9.78
N PHE A 7 -0.20 10.32 8.80
CA PHE A 7 1.02 9.63 8.43
C PHE A 7 1.39 10.00 6.99
N PRO A 8 2.12 11.11 6.76
CA PRO A 8 2.57 11.46 5.42
C PRO A 8 3.61 10.45 4.93
N SER A 9 3.42 9.89 3.75
CA SER A 9 4.43 9.03 3.12
C SER A 9 5.73 9.80 2.90
N SER A 10 6.83 9.28 3.43
CA SER A 10 8.19 9.81 3.22
C SER A 10 8.91 9.12 2.05
N HIS A 11 8.23 8.25 1.30
CA HIS A 11 8.86 7.45 0.26
C HIS A 11 9.21 8.31 -0.99
N PRO A 12 10.45 8.27 -1.50
CA PRO A 12 10.87 9.15 -2.61
C PRO A 12 10.08 8.91 -3.91
N LEU A 13 9.70 7.66 -4.20
CA LEU A 13 8.83 7.36 -5.35
C LEU A 13 7.42 7.93 -5.21
N VAL A 14 6.88 8.05 -3.99
CA VAL A 14 5.57 8.69 -3.77
C VAL A 14 5.67 10.17 -4.14
N ALA A 15 6.70 10.88 -3.66
CA ALA A 15 6.94 12.27 -4.03
C ALA A 15 7.15 12.47 -5.54
N HIS A 16 7.89 11.57 -6.19
CA HIS A 16 8.09 11.59 -7.63
C HIS A 16 6.77 11.40 -8.41
N LYS A 17 5.98 10.38 -8.08
CA LYS A 17 4.67 10.13 -8.73
C LYS A 17 3.69 11.27 -8.49
N LEU A 18 3.68 11.83 -7.28
CA LEU A 18 2.86 12.98 -6.93
C LEU A 18 3.23 14.21 -7.75
N THR A 19 4.53 14.41 -8.00
CA THR A 19 5.00 15.48 -8.91
C THR A 19 4.44 15.26 -10.31
N LEU A 20 4.53 14.05 -10.87
CA LEU A 20 3.96 13.75 -12.18
C LEU A 20 2.44 13.92 -12.23
N LEU A 21 1.71 13.52 -11.19
CA LEU A 21 0.26 13.71 -11.10
C LEU A 21 -0.15 15.18 -11.08
N ARG A 22 0.66 16.05 -10.47
CA ARG A 22 0.40 17.49 -10.36
C ARG A 22 0.76 18.29 -11.60
N ARG A 23 1.48 17.71 -12.57
CA ARG A 23 1.84 18.39 -13.81
C ARG A 23 0.63 18.57 -14.72
N THR A 24 0.46 19.78 -15.24
CA THR A 24 -0.61 20.15 -16.17
C THR A 24 -0.55 19.43 -17.51
N GLU A 25 0.64 19.01 -17.92
CA GLU A 25 0.86 18.27 -19.18
C GLU A 25 0.57 16.77 -19.07
N THR A 26 0.19 16.27 -17.88
CA THR A 26 -0.01 14.83 -17.70
C THR A 26 -1.29 14.36 -18.38
N GLU A 27 -1.12 13.56 -19.42
CA GLU A 27 -2.23 13.02 -20.20
C GLU A 27 -3.19 12.13 -19.37
N PRO A 28 -4.49 12.10 -19.68
CA PRO A 28 -5.50 11.38 -18.89
C PRO A 28 -5.23 9.88 -18.72
N LYS A 29 -4.58 9.23 -19.69
CA LYS A 29 -4.20 7.81 -19.59
C LYS A 29 -3.09 7.61 -18.56
N LYS A 30 -2.06 8.46 -18.61
CA LYS A 30 -0.91 8.42 -17.69
C LYS A 30 -1.32 8.80 -16.27
N PHE A 31 -2.21 9.78 -16.13
CA PHE A 31 -2.78 10.17 -14.84
C PHE A 31 -3.43 9.00 -14.11
N ARG A 32 -4.31 8.24 -14.79
CA ARG A 32 -4.97 7.07 -14.21
C ARG A 32 -3.99 5.96 -13.81
N ALA A 33 -2.96 5.73 -14.62
CA ALA A 33 -1.91 4.77 -14.28
C ALA A 33 -1.14 5.20 -13.02
N LEU A 34 -0.74 6.47 -12.95
CA LEU A 34 -0.03 7.03 -11.80
C LEU A 34 -0.86 6.99 -10.51
N ILE A 35 -2.18 7.25 -10.59
CA ILE A 35 -3.08 7.10 -9.43
C ILE A 35 -3.07 5.65 -8.95
N SER A 36 -3.25 4.68 -9.85
CA SER A 36 -3.26 3.26 -9.46
C SER A 36 -1.97 2.85 -8.75
N GLU A 37 -0.83 3.27 -9.30
CA GLU A 37 0.49 3.00 -8.72
C GLU A 37 0.67 3.68 -7.37
N LEU A 38 0.28 4.96 -7.25
CA LEU A 38 0.37 5.71 -6.00
C LEU A 38 -0.54 5.09 -4.92
N SER A 39 -1.78 4.73 -5.26
CA SER A 39 -2.72 4.09 -4.34
C SER A 39 -2.17 2.77 -3.81
N MET A 40 -1.50 1.97 -4.64
CA MET A 40 -0.87 0.73 -4.18
C MET A 40 0.24 0.99 -3.15
N MET A 41 1.07 2.01 -3.38
CA MET A 41 2.13 2.40 -2.45
C MET A 41 1.56 2.87 -1.10
N LEU A 42 0.51 3.69 -1.16
CA LEU A 42 -0.16 4.17 0.05
C LEU A 42 -0.87 3.04 0.80
N CYS A 43 -1.50 2.10 0.09
CA CYS A 43 -2.11 0.91 0.70
C CYS A 43 -1.07 0.07 1.44
N TYR A 44 0.13 -0.11 0.86
CA TYR A 44 1.20 -0.85 1.53
C TYR A 44 1.62 -0.19 2.85
N GLU A 45 1.78 1.13 2.86
CA GLU A 45 2.09 1.88 4.10
C GLU A 45 0.93 1.84 5.10
N ALA A 46 -0.31 2.01 4.61
CA ALA A 46 -1.52 2.05 5.44
C ALA A 46 -1.90 0.68 6.04
N THR A 47 -1.32 -0.41 5.54
CA THR A 47 -1.58 -1.77 6.04
C THR A 47 -0.45 -2.33 6.88
N MET A 48 0.54 -1.50 7.22
CA MET A 48 1.74 -1.91 7.96
C MET A 48 1.45 -2.41 9.38
N ASP A 49 0.36 -1.95 9.99
CA ASP A 49 -0.09 -2.30 11.34
C ASP A 49 -1.18 -3.40 11.37
N LEU A 50 -1.46 -4.05 10.23
CA LEU A 50 -2.45 -5.14 10.18
C LEU A 50 -2.06 -6.31 11.10
N PRO A 51 -2.98 -6.79 11.96
CA PRO A 51 -2.70 -7.94 12.81
C PRO A 51 -2.54 -9.21 11.97
N THR A 52 -1.58 -10.04 12.38
CA THR A 52 -1.31 -11.34 11.77
C THR A 52 -1.44 -12.46 12.81
N GLU A 53 -1.76 -13.66 12.33
CA GLU A 53 -1.87 -14.85 13.16
C GLU A 53 -1.08 -16.04 12.59
N PRO A 54 -0.56 -16.95 13.46
CA PRO A 54 0.12 -18.15 13.02
C PRO A 54 -0.77 -19.07 12.19
N PHE A 55 -0.26 -19.55 11.06
CA PHE A 55 -0.95 -20.43 10.14
C PHE A 55 -0.03 -21.56 9.66
N SER A 56 -0.49 -22.80 9.79
CA SER A 56 0.26 -23.97 9.33
C SER A 56 0.07 -24.17 7.82
N VAL A 57 1.15 -24.26 7.06
CA VAL A 57 1.13 -24.44 5.61
C VAL A 57 2.09 -25.55 5.17
N GLN A 58 1.68 -26.32 4.15
CA GLN A 58 2.53 -27.29 3.47
C GLN A 58 3.28 -26.58 2.34
N THR A 59 4.60 -26.47 2.45
CA THR A 59 5.45 -26.07 1.32
C THR A 59 5.81 -27.30 0.48
N PRO A 60 6.35 -27.14 -0.75
CA PRO A 60 6.83 -28.27 -1.54
C PRO A 60 7.87 -29.16 -0.82
N LEU A 61 8.56 -28.62 0.19
CA LEU A 61 9.60 -29.33 0.93
C LEU A 61 9.12 -29.84 2.30
N VAL A 62 8.41 -29.02 3.08
CA VAL A 62 8.06 -29.33 4.48
C VAL A 62 6.86 -28.54 5.01
N LYS A 63 6.22 -29.03 6.08
CA LYS A 63 5.23 -28.26 6.84
C LYS A 63 5.93 -27.23 7.71
N THR A 64 5.41 -26.01 7.72
CA THR A 64 5.94 -24.91 8.52
C THR A 64 4.83 -23.97 8.99
N THR A 65 5.08 -23.24 10.08
CA THR A 65 4.18 -22.21 10.59
C THR A 65 4.58 -20.86 10.01
N GLN A 66 3.65 -20.20 9.34
CA GLN A 66 3.79 -18.90 8.71
C GLN A 66 2.76 -17.91 9.29
N GLN A 67 2.70 -16.70 8.75
CA GLN A 67 1.74 -15.67 9.18
C GLN A 67 0.67 -15.48 8.11
N ARG A 68 -0.58 -15.24 8.54
CA ARG A 68 -1.66 -14.74 7.67
C ARG A 68 -2.32 -13.52 8.30
N VAL A 69 -2.90 -12.65 7.48
CA VAL A 69 -3.69 -11.51 7.97
C VAL A 69 -4.88 -12.04 8.77
N ALA A 70 -5.02 -11.59 10.02
CA ALA A 70 -6.03 -12.11 10.95
C ALA A 70 -7.43 -11.51 10.70
N GLN A 71 -7.51 -10.33 10.10
CA GLN A 71 -8.76 -9.59 9.93
C GLN A 71 -9.26 -9.57 8.48
N LYS A 72 -10.59 -9.53 8.32
CA LYS A 72 -11.22 -9.28 7.02
C LYS A 72 -11.22 -7.78 6.73
N VAL A 73 -10.63 -7.38 5.61
CA VAL A 73 -10.56 -5.98 5.18
C VAL A 73 -11.72 -5.69 4.21
N GLY A 74 -12.47 -4.63 4.48
CA GLY A 74 -13.48 -4.09 3.56
C GLY A 74 -12.90 -2.94 2.75
N LEU A 75 -13.18 -2.90 1.44
CA LEU A 75 -12.81 -1.79 0.56
C LEU A 75 -14.04 -0.91 0.31
N VAL A 76 -13.95 0.37 0.70
CA VAL A 76 -14.99 1.38 0.43
C VAL A 76 -14.39 2.42 -0.51
N PRO A 77 -14.90 2.55 -1.75
CA PRO A 77 -14.38 3.48 -2.75
C PRO A 77 -14.85 4.93 -2.53
#